data_AF-A0A090SW80-F1
#
_entry.id   AF-A0A090SW80-F1
#
_cell.length_a   1.000
_cell.length_b   1.000
_cell.length_c   1.000
_cell.angle_alpha   90.00
_cell.angle_beta   90.00
_cell.angle_gamma   90.00
#
_symmetry.space_group_name_H-M   'P 1'
#
loop_
_entity.id
_entity.type
_entity.pdbx_description
1 polymer ?
#
loop_
_entity_poly.entity_id
_entity_poly.type
_entity_poly.pdbx_seq_one_letter_code
_entity_poly.pdbx_strand_id
1 'polypeptide(L)' 'MNFVDPEVIVLGGGMSNVDEVYPLVQQKLSKYTFTKSVTTQVVKSVHGDSSGVRGAAFLHTL' A
#
# COMPACT_ATOMS: atom_id res chain seq x y z
N MET A 1 6.15 10.53 1.80
CA MET A 1 6.95 9.49 1.10
C MET A 1 7.83 10.22 0.08
N ASN A 2 9.15 10.31 0.27
CA ASN A 2 10.01 11.07 -0.66
C ASN A 2 11.20 10.28 -1.23
N PHE A 3 11.43 9.04 -0.77
CA PHE A 3 12.59 8.25 -1.21
C PHE A 3 12.24 7.17 -2.26
N VAL A 4 11.01 6.64 -2.22
CA VAL A 4 10.56 5.54 -3.11
C VAL A 4 9.50 5.99 -4.12
N ASP A 5 8.79 7.10 -3.84
CA ASP A 5 7.69 7.66 -4.64
C ASP A 5 6.80 6.62 -5.35
N PRO A 6 6.15 5.71 -4.61
CA PRO A 6 5.41 4.62 -5.22
C PRO A 6 4.13 5.14 -5.89
N GLU A 7 3.77 4.55 -7.03
CA GLU A 7 2.47 4.75 -7.65
C GLU A 7 1.34 4.10 -6.81
N VAL A 8 1.62 2.98 -6.14
CA VAL A 8 0.64 2.22 -5.33
C VAL A 8 1.26 1.76 -4.01
N ILE A 9 0.55 1.99 -2.91
CA ILE A 9 0.82 1.43 -1.58
C ILE A 9 -0.27 0.39 -1.27
N VAL A 10 0.13 -0.86 -1.07
CA VAL A 10 -0.79 -1.93 -0.66
C VAL A 10 -0.73 -2.09 0.85
N LEU A 11 -1.85 -1.89 1.55
CA LEU A 11 -1.94 -2.21 2.99
C LEU A 11 -2.25 -3.70 3.15
N GLY A 12 -1.37 -4.40 3.89
CA GLY A 12 -1.53 -5.81 4.27
C GLY A 12 -1.84 -6.00 5.75
N GLY A 13 -2.01 -7.26 6.16
CA GLY A 13 -2.29 -7.65 7.55
C GLY A 13 -3.70 -7.30 8.02
N GLY A 14 -4.03 -7.61 9.28
CA GLY A 14 -5.39 -7.47 9.82
C GLY A 14 -5.96 -6.05 9.75
N MET A 15 -5.12 -5.02 9.87
CA MET A 15 -5.52 -3.61 9.77
C MET A 15 -5.94 -3.18 8.36
N SER A 16 -5.60 -3.96 7.33
CA SER A 16 -6.10 -3.72 5.96
C SER A 16 -7.58 -4.09 5.78
N ASN A 17 -8.23 -4.67 6.79
CA ASN A 17 -9.67 -4.92 6.75
C ASN A 17 -10.53 -3.75 7.24
N VAL A 18 -9.90 -2.68 7.74
CA VAL A 18 -10.59 -1.50 8.25
C VAL A 18 -10.70 -0.46 7.13
N ASP A 19 -11.88 -0.37 6.52
CA ASP A 19 -12.12 0.47 5.34
C ASP A 19 -11.95 1.97 5.64
N GLU A 20 -12.11 2.40 6.89
CA GLU A 20 -11.93 3.78 7.33
C GLU A 20 -10.46 4.22 7.28
N VAL A 21 -9.51 3.29 7.27
CA VAL A 21 -8.07 3.60 7.23
C VAL A 21 -7.66 4.22 5.89
N TYR A 22 -8.26 3.80 4.78
CA TYR A 22 -7.90 4.26 3.43
C TYR A 22 -8.04 5.77 3.24
N PRO A 23 -9.21 6.40 3.48
CA PRO A 23 -9.35 7.85 3.33
C PRO A 23 -8.46 8.62 4.33
N LEU A 24 -8.28 8.10 5.55
CA LEU A 24 -7.43 8.72 6.57
C LEU A 24 -5.95 8.71 6.19
N VAL A 25 -5.47 7.60 5.65
CA VAL A 25 -4.08 7.47 5.19
C VAL A 25 -3.85 8.35 3.96
N GLN A 26 -4.78 8.39 3.01
CA GLN A 26 -4.69 9.26 1.82
C GLN A 26 -4.59 10.74 2.21
N GLN A 27 -5.41 11.18 3.17
CA GLN A 27 -5.39 12.56 3.66
C GLN A 27 -4.06 12.90 4.35
N LYS A 28 -3.53 11.97 5.17
CA LYS A 28 -2.25 12.16 5.87
C LYS A 28 -1.07 12.14 4.90
N LEU A 29 -1.07 11.28 3.88
CA LEU A 29 0.02 11.20 2.90
C LEU A 29 0.28 12.55 2.24
N SER A 30 -0.79 13.24 1.85
CA SER A 30 -0.73 14.59 1.26
C SER A 30 -0.04 15.63 2.14
N LYS A 31 -0.05 15.43 3.48
CA LYS A 31 0.60 16.31 4.46
C LYS A 31 2.11 16.01 4.64
N TYR A 32 2.54 14.80 4.30
CA TYR A 32 3.92 14.31 4.53
C TYR A 32 4.72 14.09 3.23
N THR A 33 4.25 14.66 2.12
CA THR A 33 4.90 14.65 0.79
C THR A 33 5.16 16.09 0.36
N PHE A 34 6.35 16.35 -0.18
CA PHE A 34 6.70 17.69 -0.66
C PHE A 34 6.00 18.04 -1.98
N THR A 35 5.60 17.03 -2.78
CA THR A 35 4.88 17.21 -4.03
C THR A 35 3.39 17.43 -3.78
N LYS A 36 2.83 18.54 -4.30
CA LYS A 36 1.43 18.96 -4.14
C LYS A 36 0.39 18.00 -4.71
N SER A 37 0.78 17.07 -5.58
CA SER A 37 -0.08 16.01 -6.12
C SER A 37 0.47 14.65 -5.70
N VAL A 38 -0.03 14.11 -4.58
CA VAL A 38 0.14 12.69 -4.27
C VAL A 38 -0.82 11.90 -5.14
N THR A 39 -0.32 11.37 -6.25
CA THR A 39 -1.03 10.41 -7.10
C THR A 39 -0.96 9.00 -6.55
N THR A 40 -0.14 8.76 -5.51
CA THR A 40 -0.01 7.47 -4.84
C THR A 40 -1.36 6.96 -4.35
N GLN A 41 -1.76 5.80 -4.86
CA GLN A 41 -2.99 5.13 -4.46
C GLN A 41 -2.73 4.22 -3.27
N VAL A 42 -3.57 4.31 -2.24
CA VAL A 42 -3.53 3.38 -1.10
C VAL A 42 -4.64 2.34 -1.26
N VAL A 43 -4.29 1.07 -1.41
CA VAL A 43 -5.23 -0.01 -1.74
C VAL A 43 -5.15 -1.17 -0.75
N LYS A 44 -6.23 -1.95 -0.68
CA LYS A 44 -6.31 -3.18 0.11
C LYS A 44 -5.54 -4.32 -0.55
N SER A 45 -4.86 -5.14 0.25
CA SER A 45 -4.28 -6.39 -0.26
C SER A 45 -5.38 -7.35 -0.72
N VAL A 46 -5.29 -7.81 -1.97
CA VAL A 46 -6.27 -8.74 -2.57
C VAL A 46 -5.98 -10.20 -2.16
N HIS A 47 -4.74 -10.50 -1.82
CA HIS A 47 -4.26 -11.88 -1.66
C HIS A 47 -4.19 -12.38 -0.20
N GLY A 48 -4.59 -11.52 0.76
CA GLY A 48 -4.78 -11.88 2.17
C GLY A 48 -3.67 -12.74 2.77
N ASP A 49 -4.05 -13.73 3.57
CA ASP A 49 -3.14 -14.64 4.28
C ASP A 49 -2.31 -15.52 3.32
N SER A 50 -2.73 -15.67 2.06
CA SER A 50 -1.98 -16.40 1.02
C SER A 50 -0.88 -15.57 0.35
N SER A 51 -0.74 -14.29 0.71
CA SER A 51 0.26 -13.39 0.12
C SER A 51 1.70 -13.85 0.33
N GLY A 52 2.02 -14.46 1.47
CA GLY A 52 3.37 -14.94 1.78
C GLY A 52 3.83 -16.08 0.88
N VAL A 53 3.01 -17.13 0.73
CA VAL A 53 3.33 -18.29 -0.13
C VAL A 53 3.44 -17.87 -1.60
N ARG A 54 2.53 -17.00 -2.06
CA ARG A 54 2.59 -16.48 -3.44
C ARG A 54 3.84 -15.63 -3.68
N GLY A 55 4.20 -14.78 -2.71
CA GLY A 55 5.43 -13.99 -2.77
C GLY A 55 6.68 -14.87 -2.86
N ALA A 56 6.75 -15.93 -2.05
CA ALA A 56 7.86 -16.88 -2.08
C ALA A 56 7.96 -17.63 -3.42
N ALA A 57 6.82 -18.04 -3.99
CA ALA A 57 6.79 -18.68 -5.31
C ALA A 57 7.26 -17.72 -6.43
N PHE A 58 6.86 -16.45 -6.37
CA PHE A 58 7.28 -15.46 -7.36
C PHE A 58 8.77 -15.12 -7.28
N LEU A 59 9.38 -15.12 -6.08
CA LEU A 59 10.82 -14.88 -5.92
C LEU A 59 11.70 -15.97 -6.58
N HIS A 60 11.20 -17.19 -6.70
CA HIS A 60 11.92 -18.28 -7.36
C HIS A 60 11.70 -18.33 -8.88
N THR A 61 10.67 -17.65 -9.38
CA THR A 61 10.27 -17.69 -10.80
C THR A 61 10.73 -16.45 -11.58
N LEU A 62 11.25 -15.42 -10.90
CA LEU A 62 11.96 -14.28 -11.49
C LEU A 62 13.44 -14.62 -11.72
#